data_AF-A0A6G8U6G1-F1
#
_entry.id   AF-A0A6G8U6G1-F1
#
_cell.length_a   1.000
_cell.length_b   1.000
_cell.length_c   1.000
_cell.angle_alpha   90.00
_cell.angle_beta   90.00
_cell.angle_gamma   90.00
#
_symmetry.space_group_name_H-M   'P 1'
#
loop_
_entity.id
_entity.type
_entity.pdbx_description
1 polymer ?
#
loop_
_entity_poly.entity_id
_entity_poly.type
_entity_poly.pdbx_seq_one_letter_code
_entity_poly.pdbx_strand_id
1 'polypeptide(L)'
;MNQPGNNDSERKYFAQVRAFFSAFVAGNDFDDDDMLKALSGGQDGIWEFRITFLPQARVLGAFLRKGEFVALTFDKRSDLAARGFGPLIASTRSRWAGLFPGESPSMLSRHLLLQEFEDDI
;
A
#
# COMPACT_ATOMS: atom_id res chain seq x y z
N MET A 1 -33.68 -1.70 -14.44
CA MET A 1 -32.63 -1.25 -15.37
C MET A 1 -31.29 -1.48 -14.71
N ASN A 2 -30.53 -2.50 -15.15
CA ASN A 2 -29.20 -2.80 -14.62
C ASN A 2 -28.17 -2.08 -15.50
N GLN A 3 -27.45 -1.11 -14.93
CA GLN A 3 -26.39 -0.39 -15.65
C GLN A 3 -25.17 -1.30 -15.84
N PRO A 4 -24.71 -1.57 -17.08
CA PRO A 4 -23.52 -2.39 -17.35
C PRO A 4 -22.19 -1.66 -17.16
N GLY A 5 -22.21 -0.34 -16.92
CA GLY A 5 -21.01 0.53 -17.00
C GLY A 5 -20.02 0.46 -15.83
N ASN A 6 -20.36 -0.22 -14.73
CA ASN A 6 -19.53 -0.23 -13.52
C ASN A 6 -18.35 -1.22 -13.63
N ASN A 7 -18.55 -2.34 -14.33
CA ASN A 7 -17.60 -3.46 -14.34
C ASN A 7 -16.31 -3.18 -15.14
N ASP A 8 -16.42 -2.54 -16.31
CA ASP A 8 -15.24 -2.28 -17.15
C ASP A 8 -14.35 -1.17 -16.58
N SER A 9 -14.96 -0.15 -15.97
CA SER A 9 -14.24 0.93 -15.29
C SER A 9 -13.49 0.40 -14.07
N GLU A 10 -14.14 -0.45 -13.28
CA GLU A 10 -13.54 -1.10 -12.12
C GLU A 10 -12.40 -2.06 -12.52
N ARG A 11 -12.58 -2.85 -13.59
CA ARG A 11 -11.52 -3.73 -14.11
C ARG A 11 -10.30 -2.96 -14.58
N LYS A 12 -10.49 -1.84 -15.30
CA LYS A 12 -9.39 -0.97 -15.73
C LYS A 12 -8.65 -0.37 -14.54
N TYR A 13 -9.39 0.10 -13.53
CA TYR A 13 -8.81 0.61 -12.30
C TYR A 13 -7.92 -0.44 -11.60
N PHE A 14 -8.42 -1.65 -11.38
CA PHE A 14 -7.61 -2.70 -10.73
C PHE A 14 -6.42 -3.15 -11.59
N ALA A 15 -6.52 -3.09 -12.93
CA ALA A 15 -5.38 -3.33 -13.80
C ALA A 15 -4.29 -2.25 -13.64
N GLN A 16 -4.68 -0.98 -13.53
CA GLN A 16 -3.75 0.13 -13.26
C GLN A 16 -3.11 0.02 -11.88
N VAL A 17 -3.87 -0.37 -10.85
CA VAL A 17 -3.33 -0.61 -9.50
C VAL A 17 -2.31 -1.75 -9.50
N ARG A 18 -2.58 -2.86 -10.20
CA ARG A 18 -1.61 -3.95 -10.32
C ARG A 18 -0.34 -3.52 -11.06
N ALA A 19 -0.50 -2.82 -12.19
CA ALA A 19 0.64 -2.30 -12.95
C ALA A 19 1.49 -1.35 -12.09
N PHE A 20 0.84 -0.51 -11.28
CA PHE A 20 1.50 0.38 -10.32
C PHE A 20 2.35 -0.41 -9.32
N PHE A 21 1.78 -1.43 -8.65
CA PHE A 21 2.53 -2.24 -7.69
C PHE A 21 3.67 -3.04 -8.34
N SER A 22 3.46 -3.61 -9.52
CA SER A 22 4.52 -4.32 -10.24
C SER A 22 5.69 -3.41 -10.60
N ALA A 23 5.41 -2.16 -10.97
CA ALA A 23 6.44 -1.22 -11.35
C ALA A 23 7.17 -0.63 -10.13
N PHE A 24 6.47 -0.44 -9.00
CA PHE A 24 7.09 -0.07 -7.71
C PHE A 24 8.03 -1.16 -7.18
N VAL A 25 7.62 -2.44 -7.22
CA VAL A 25 8.47 -3.56 -6.79
C VAL A 25 9.73 -3.68 -7.66
N ALA A 26 9.67 -3.27 -8.92
CA ALA A 26 10.80 -3.29 -9.85
C ALA A 26 11.70 -2.04 -9.79
N GLY A 27 11.53 -1.19 -8.77
CA GLY A 27 12.36 0.01 -8.58
C GLY A 27 12.30 1.01 -9.73
N ASN A 28 11.24 1.01 -10.55
CA ASN A 28 11.10 2.01 -11.61
C ASN A 28 10.91 3.40 -11.01
N ASP A 29 11.41 4.45 -11.70
CA ASP A 29 11.41 5.88 -11.33
C ASP A 29 10.02 6.47 -11.00
N PHE A 30 9.39 5.98 -9.95
CA PHE A 30 8.29 6.64 -9.28
C PHE A 30 8.93 7.65 -8.32
N ASP A 31 8.40 8.87 -8.31
CA ASP A 31 8.74 9.91 -7.33
C ASP A 31 8.33 9.44 -5.91
N ASP A 32 9.11 8.51 -5.37
CA ASP A 32 8.75 7.60 -4.28
C ASP A 32 8.51 8.36 -2.97
N ASP A 33 9.07 9.56 -2.85
CA ASP A 33 9.00 10.42 -1.68
C ASP A 33 7.56 10.86 -1.39
N ASP A 34 6.76 11.09 -2.43
CA ASP A 34 5.36 11.50 -2.30
C ASP A 34 4.39 10.32 -2.31
N MET A 35 4.80 9.18 -2.87
CA MET A 35 3.95 8.01 -3.10
C MET A 35 3.92 7.04 -1.92
N LEU A 36 5.03 6.86 -1.22
CA LEU A 36 5.12 5.98 -0.05
C LEU A 36 5.34 6.79 1.22
N LYS A 37 4.34 6.77 2.11
CA LYS A 37 4.43 7.50 3.39
C LYS A 37 4.21 6.60 4.58
N ALA A 38 5.09 6.70 5.57
CA ALA A 38 4.88 6.08 6.87
C ALA A 38 3.69 6.73 7.58
N LEU A 39 2.70 5.91 7.97
CA LEU A 39 1.66 6.36 8.88
C LEU A 39 2.21 6.37 10.31
N SER A 40 1.60 7.17 11.19
CA SER A 40 2.03 7.28 12.59
C SER A 40 3.53 7.59 12.77
N GLY A 41 4.16 8.25 11.79
CA GLY A 41 5.61 8.50 11.78
C GLY A 41 6.48 7.24 11.69
N GLY A 42 5.93 6.11 11.25
CA GLY A 42 6.62 4.82 11.13
C GLY A 42 6.69 3.99 12.41
N GLN A 43 6.09 4.46 13.51
CA GLN A 43 6.18 3.80 14.82
C GLN A 43 5.47 2.44 14.91
N ASP A 44 4.53 2.18 14.00
CA ASP A 44 3.77 0.93 13.92
C ASP A 44 4.11 0.09 12.68
N GLY A 45 5.11 0.51 11.90
CA GLY A 45 5.53 -0.16 10.67
C GLY A 45 4.48 -0.16 9.56
N ILE A 46 3.45 0.68 9.67
CA ILE A 46 2.38 0.78 8.67
C ILE A 46 2.70 1.91 7.70
N TRP A 47 2.53 1.62 6.42
CA TRP A 47 2.78 2.55 5.33
C TRP A 47 1.54 2.71 4.47
N GLU A 48 1.38 3.90 3.89
CA GLU A 48 0.43 4.17 2.82
C GLU A 48 1.14 4.28 1.46
N PHE A 49 0.61 3.60 0.46
CA PHE A 49 0.82 3.91 -0.95
C PHE A 49 -0.30 4.82 -1.46
N ARG A 50 0.10 5.89 -2.14
CA ARG A 50 -0.83 6.85 -2.72
C ARG A 50 -1.06 6.57 -4.19
N ILE A 51 -2.27 6.11 -4.50
CA ILE A 51 -2.74 6.05 -5.87
C ILE A 51 -3.18 7.45 -6.29
N THR A 52 -2.44 8.05 -7.22
CA THR A 52 -2.60 9.45 -7.65
C THR A 52 -3.49 9.62 -8.88
N PHE A 53 -3.62 8.57 -9.71
CA PHE A 53 -4.57 8.53 -10.82
C PHE A 53 -6.01 8.37 -10.33
N LEU A 54 -6.99 8.80 -11.13
CA LEU A 54 -8.40 8.75 -10.77
C LEU A 54 -9.02 7.35 -11.04
N PRO A 55 -9.85 6.82 -10.11
CA PRO A 55 -10.13 7.36 -8.79
C PRO A 55 -8.92 7.24 -7.83
N GLN A 56 -8.64 8.32 -7.10
CA GLN A 56 -7.54 8.33 -6.13
C GLN A 56 -7.86 7.45 -4.92
N ALA A 57 -6.86 6.71 -4.48
CA ALA A 57 -6.97 5.79 -3.36
C ALA A 57 -5.73 5.80 -2.47
N ARG A 58 -5.84 5.20 -1.30
CA ARG A 58 -4.73 4.82 -0.44
C ARG A 58 -4.74 3.33 -0.24
N VAL A 59 -3.59 2.71 -0.39
CA VAL A 59 -3.38 1.31 -0.05
C VAL A 59 -2.52 1.28 1.19
N LEU A 60 -2.99 0.62 2.24
CA LEU A 60 -2.26 0.46 3.49
C LEU A 60 -1.71 -0.96 3.58
N GLY A 61 -0.52 -1.05 4.14
CA GLY A 61 0.21 -2.29 4.31
C GLY A 61 1.45 -2.07 5.15
N ALA A 62 2.32 -3.06 5.12
CA ALA A 62 3.59 -3.03 5.84
C ALA A 62 4.65 -3.83 5.10
N PHE A 63 5.91 -3.55 5.41
CA PHE A 63 7.03 -4.32 4.89
C PHE A 63 7.26 -5.56 5.75
N LEU A 64 7.37 -6.72 5.12
CA LEU A 64 7.82 -7.94 5.79
C LEU A 64 9.34 -7.93 5.96
N ARG A 65 10.04 -7.48 4.92
CA ARG A 65 11.49 -7.29 4.86
C ARG A 65 11.82 -6.27 3.75
N LYS A 66 13.11 -6.00 3.51
CA LYS A 66 13.56 -5.12 2.42
C LYS A 66 12.96 -5.57 1.09
N GLY A 67 12.45 -4.62 0.29
CA GLY A 67 11.82 -4.87 -1.01
C GLY A 67 10.45 -5.56 -0.96
N GLU A 68 10.01 -6.08 0.20
CA GLU A 68 8.79 -6.88 0.29
C GLU A 68 7.67 -6.13 1.04
N PHE A 69 6.86 -5.39 0.29
CA PHE A 69 5.68 -4.72 0.79
C PHE A 69 4.42 -5.57 0.64
N VAL A 70 3.69 -5.79 1.74
CA VAL A 70 2.42 -6.52 1.75
C VAL A 70 1.27 -5.53 1.81
N ALA A 71 0.58 -5.36 0.69
CA ALA A 71 -0.65 -4.57 0.61
C ALA A 71 -1.83 -5.31 1.26
N LEU A 72 -2.45 -4.71 2.29
CA LEU A 72 -3.45 -5.39 3.11
C LEU A 72 -4.84 -4.78 3.02
N THR A 73 -4.94 -3.47 2.97
CA THR A 73 -6.23 -2.76 2.89
C THR A 73 -6.13 -1.62 1.89
N PHE A 74 -7.27 -1.17 1.37
CA PHE A 74 -7.32 0.02 0.54
C PHE A 74 -8.62 0.78 0.78
N ASP A 75 -8.59 2.06 0.47
CA ASP A 75 -9.79 2.89 0.47
C ASP A 75 -9.66 4.08 -0.49
N LYS A 76 -10.79 4.62 -0.94
CA LYS A 76 -10.81 5.83 -1.77
C LYS A 76 -10.37 7.03 -0.94
N ARG A 77 -9.67 7.96 -1.58
CA ARG A 77 -9.23 9.20 -0.92
C ARG A 77 -10.43 10.01 -0.40
N SER A 78 -11.55 10.02 -1.12
CA SER A 78 -12.79 10.70 -0.71
C SER A 78 -13.31 10.17 0.62
N ASP A 79 -13.29 8.86 0.78
CA ASP A 79 -13.90 8.19 1.92
C ASP A 79 -13.01 8.34 3.15
N LEU A 80 -11.68 8.29 2.95
CA LEU A 80 -10.68 8.61 3.96
C LEU A 80 -10.71 10.06 4.43
N ALA A 81 -11.01 11.02 3.54
CA ALA A 81 -11.13 12.42 3.93
C ALA A 81 -12.28 12.64 4.94
N ALA A 82 -13.34 11.83 4.86
CA ALA A 82 -14.49 11.91 5.77
C ALA A 82 -14.28 11.17 7.09
N ARG A 83 -13.65 9.98 7.07
CA ARG A 83 -13.58 9.08 8.23
C ARG A 83 -12.21 9.00 8.92
N GLY A 84 -11.16 9.54 8.29
CA GLY A 84 -9.78 9.42 8.74
C GLY A 84 -9.18 8.03 8.57
N PHE A 85 -7.91 7.89 8.97
CA PHE A 85 -7.12 6.66 8.77
C PHE A 85 -7.30 5.61 9.88
N GLY A 86 -7.81 5.99 11.06
CA GLY A 86 -7.87 5.12 12.24
C GLY A 86 -8.50 3.74 11.98
N PRO A 87 -9.70 3.64 11.38
CA PRO A 87 -10.32 2.35 11.06
C PRO A 87 -9.50 1.50 10.09
N LEU A 88 -8.84 2.12 9.12
CA LEU A 88 -8.06 1.43 8.10
C LEU A 88 -6.72 0.91 8.66
N ILE A 89 -6.10 1.68 9.56
CA ILE A 89 -4.93 1.25 10.36
C ILE A 89 -5.31 0.03 11.22
N ALA A 90 -6.41 0.10 11.97
CA ALA A 90 -6.87 -1.01 12.81
C ALA A 90 -7.14 -2.28 11.97
N SER A 91 -7.80 -2.13 10.82
CA SER A 91 -8.02 -3.25 9.89
C SER A 91 -6.71 -3.80 9.32
N THR A 92 -5.72 -2.95 9.05
CA THR A 92 -4.41 -3.37 8.54
C THR A 92 -3.67 -4.19 9.59
N ARG A 93 -3.65 -3.74 10.85
CA ARG A 93 -3.04 -4.50 11.97
C ARG A 93 -3.70 -5.85 12.17
N SER A 94 -5.03 -5.88 12.15
CA SER A 94 -5.78 -7.14 12.30
C SER A 94 -5.49 -8.13 11.17
N ARG A 95 -5.41 -7.66 9.91
CA ARG A 95 -5.05 -8.52 8.78
C ARG A 95 -3.60 -9.00 8.85
N TRP A 96 -2.67 -8.14 9.24
CA TRP A 96 -1.27 -8.51 9.44
C TRP A 96 -1.13 -9.63 10.45
N ALA A 97 -1.71 -9.45 11.65
CA ALA A 97 -1.65 -10.45 12.71
C ALA A 97 -2.28 -11.81 12.31
N GLY A 98 -3.27 -11.79 11.41
CA GLY A 98 -3.86 -13.01 10.86
C GLY A 98 -3.01 -13.72 9.82
N LEU A 99 -2.26 -12.97 9.00
CA LEU A 99 -1.42 -13.53 7.93
C LEU A 99 -0.02 -13.94 8.40
N PHE A 100 0.56 -13.17 9.33
CA PHE A 100 1.92 -13.36 9.84
C PHE A 100 1.90 -13.47 11.38
N PRO A 101 1.38 -14.57 11.92
CA PRO A 101 1.28 -14.74 13.37
C PRO A 101 2.68 -14.81 13.99
N GLY A 102 2.99 -13.87 14.89
CA GLY A 102 4.28 -13.79 15.58
C GLY A 102 5.33 -12.95 14.88
N GLU A 103 5.04 -12.42 13.68
CA GLU A 103 5.93 -11.49 12.99
C GLU A 103 5.44 -10.05 13.13
N SER A 104 6.36 -9.13 13.36
CA SER A 104 6.08 -7.69 13.37
C SER A 104 6.48 -7.09 12.03
N PRO A 105 5.77 -6.04 11.56
CA PRO A 105 6.23 -5.21 10.46
C PRO A 105 7.70 -4.81 10.60
N SER A 106 8.42 -4.78 9.49
CA SER A 106 9.78 -4.26 9.45
C SER A 106 9.79 -2.78 9.82
N MET A 107 10.65 -2.45 10.78
CA MET A 107 10.83 -1.09 11.32
C MET A 107 12.09 -0.41 10.78
N LEU A 108 12.67 -0.94 9.69
CA LEU A 108 13.82 -0.34 9.04
C LEU A 108 13.48 1.06 8.51
N SER A 109 14.52 1.88 8.32
CA SER A 109 14.37 3.17 7.66
C SER A 109 13.85 2.99 6.23
N ARG A 110 13.13 4.00 5.73
CA ARG A 110 12.56 3.99 4.37
C ARG A 110 13.59 3.59 3.30
N HIS A 111 14.76 4.21 3.32
CA HIS A 111 15.80 3.95 2.31
C HIS A 111 16.30 2.51 2.33
N LEU A 112 16.26 1.81 3.47
CA LEU A 112 16.61 0.39 3.56
C LEU A 112 15.46 -0.50 3.11
N LEU A 113 14.21 -0.11 3.44
CA LEU A 113 13.02 -0.86 3.00
C LEU A 113 12.85 -0.87 1.49
N LEU A 114 13.30 0.19 0.82
CA LEU A 114 13.24 0.34 -0.64
C LEU A 114 14.39 -0.31 -1.40
N GLN A 115 15.38 -0.90 -0.71
CA GLN A 115 16.45 -1.65 -1.38
C GLN A 115 15.93 -3.01 -1.86
N GLU A 116 16.34 -3.43 -3.06
CA GLU A 116 16.05 -4.76 -3.62
C GLU A 116 16.87 -5.81 -2.87
N PHE A 117 16.26 -6.43 -1.86
CA PHE A 117 16.77 -7.62 -1.14
C PHE A 117 18.20 -7.46 -0.55
N GLU A 118 18.68 -8.45 0.23
CA GLU A 118 20.05 -8.42 0.78
C GLU A 118 21.07 -9.14 -0.12
N ASP A 119 20.59 -9.77 -1.20
CA ASP A 119 21.37 -10.68 -2.04
C ASP A 119 21.84 -9.99 -3.33
N ASP A 120 22.77 -9.05 -3.18
CA ASP A 120 23.76 -8.79 -4.23
C ASP A 120 24.97 -9.71 -3.97
N ILE A 121 24.96 -10.92 -4.56
CA ILE A 121 26.15 -11.80 -4.71
C ILE A 121 26.43 -12.00 -6.19
#